data_AF-A0A0P7WGV8-F1
#
_entry.id   AF-A0A0P7WGV8-F1
#
_cell.length_a   1.000
_cell.length_b   1.000
_cell.length_c   1.000
_cell.angle_alpha   90.00
_cell.angle_beta   90.00
_cell.angle_gamma   90.00
#
_symmetry.space_group_name_H-M   'P 1'
#
loop_
_entity.id
_entity.type
_entity.pdbx_description
1 polymer ?
#
loop_
_entity_poly.entity_id
_entity_poly.type
_entity_poly.pdbx_seq_one_letter_code
_entity_poly.pdbx_strand_id
1 'polypeptide(L)' 'MLRPGHVIGTGRMLTIPEGQAGAGGYREHDTRVIAEDGAEDITGYPYGPGFNVIDRSGPAIARGGRAA' A
#
# COMPACT_ATOMS: atom_id res chain seq x y z
N MET A 1 11.47 18.41 -11.03
CA MET A 1 10.63 19.23 -10.13
C MET A 1 9.20 18.73 -10.23
N LEU A 2 8.53 18.48 -9.10
CA LEU A 2 7.10 18.15 -9.06
C LEU A 2 6.28 19.43 -9.19
N ARG A 3 5.09 19.33 -9.79
CA ARG A 3 4.18 20.46 -10.02
C ARG A 3 2.74 20.04 -9.70
N PRO A 4 1.88 21.01 -9.35
CA PRO A 4 0.45 20.77 -9.17
C PRO A 4 -0.17 20.03 -10.36
N GLY A 5 -1.00 19.03 -10.07
CA GLY A 5 -1.64 18.15 -11.05
C GLY A 5 -0.83 16.91 -11.44
N HIS A 6 0.43 16.77 -11.02
CA HIS A 6 1.15 15.50 -11.19
C HIS A 6 0.55 14.40 -10.32
N VAL A 7 0.57 13.17 -10.83
CA VAL A 7 0.22 11.96 -10.08
C VAL A 7 1.45 11.10 -9.94
N ILE A 8 1.79 10.72 -8.71
CA ILE A 8 2.98 9.91 -8.42
C ILE A 8 2.64 8.71 -7.55
N GLY A 9 3.36 7.61 -7.75
CA GLY A 9 3.38 6.48 -6.84
C GLY A 9 4.52 6.62 -5.84
N THR A 10 4.25 6.50 -4.55
CA THR A 10 5.28 6.46 -3.51
C THR A 10 5.28 5.10 -2.86
N GLY A 11 6.35 4.32 -3.07
CA GLY A 11 6.52 3.01 -2.46
C GLY A 11 7.78 2.92 -1.61
N ARG A 12 7.68 2.25 -0.47
CA ARG A 12 8.84 1.82 0.31
C ARG A 12 8.88 0.30 0.28
N MET A 13 10.06 -0.25 0.02
CA MET A 13 10.29 -1.69 -0.02
C MET A 13 11.49 -2.01 0.87
N LEU A 14 11.33 -3.04 1.69
CA LEU A 14 12.40 -3.68 2.43
C LEU A 14 12.40 -5.17 2.11
N THR A 15 13.58 -5.72 1.84
CA THR A 15 13.77 -7.16 1.69
C THR A 15 14.76 -7.63 2.74
N ILE A 16 14.32 -8.58 3.56
CA ILE A 16 15.19 -9.28 4.52
C ILE A 16 15.59 -10.62 3.89
N PRO A 17 16.89 -10.93 3.76
CA PRO A 17 17.36 -12.16 3.15
C PRO A 17 16.80 -13.42 3.80
N GLU A 18 16.73 -14.50 3.03
CA GLU A 18 16.36 -15.82 3.53
C GLU A 18 17.28 -16.28 4.67
N GLY A 19 16.74 -17.09 5.59
CA GLY A 19 17.47 -17.60 6.75
C GLY A 19 17.64 -16.60 7.91
N GLN A 20 17.18 -15.36 7.76
CA GLN A 20 17.16 -14.36 8.83
C GLN A 20 15.77 -14.26 9.48
N ALA A 21 15.74 -13.82 10.74
CA ALA A 21 14.48 -13.52 11.41
C ALA A 21 13.74 -12.39 10.66
N GLY A 22 12.47 -12.63 10.31
CA GLY A 22 11.70 -11.70 9.48
C GLY A 22 12.01 -11.77 7.98
N ALA A 23 12.61 -12.87 7.49
CA ALA A 23 12.84 -13.09 6.07
C ALA A 23 11.55 -12.85 5.24
N GLY A 24 11.68 -12.05 4.19
CA GLY A 24 10.55 -11.68 3.34
C GLY A 24 10.70 -10.31 2.67
N GLY A 25 9.78 -10.02 1.75
CA GLY A 25 9.62 -8.71 1.13
C GLY A 25 8.44 -7.96 1.76
N TYR A 26 8.68 -6.73 2.17
CA TYR A 26 7.69 -5.86 2.82
C TYR A 26 7.53 -4.59 1.99
N ARG A 27 6.34 -4.35 1.47
CA ARG A 27 6.06 -3.20 0.62
C ARG A 27 4.74 -2.54 0.98
N GLU A 28 4.78 -1.22 1.04
CA GLU A 28 3.61 -0.35 0.97
C GLU A 28 3.76 0.54 -0.25
N HIS A 29 2.63 0.96 -0.83
CA HIS A 29 2.62 1.78 -2.02
C HIS A 29 1.37 2.64 -2.13
N ASP A 30 1.59 3.94 -2.08
CA ASP A 30 0.54 4.94 -2.12
C ASP A 30 0.50 5.61 -3.49
N THR A 31 -0.66 6.13 -3.86
CA THR A 31 -0.86 7.03 -5.01
C THR A 31 -1.16 8.42 -4.49
N ARG A 32 -0.40 9.42 -4.96
CA ARG A 32 -0.54 10.80 -4.52
C ARG A 32 -0.69 11.77 -5.68
N VAL A 33 -1.61 12.71 -5.52
CA VAL A 33 -1.78 13.87 -6.41
C VAL A 33 -1.03 15.05 -5.80
N ILE A 34 -0.16 15.69 -6.57
CA ILE A 34 0.57 16.88 -6.12
C ILE A 34 -0.35 18.09 -6.21
N ALA A 35 -0.50 18.81 -5.10
CA ALA A 35 -1.22 20.07 -4.99
C ALA A 35 -0.23 21.25 -4.92
N GLU A 36 -0.74 22.48 -4.84
CA GLU A 36 0.10 23.69 -4.70
C GLU A 36 1.03 23.61 -3.47
N ASP A 37 0.49 23.18 -2.32
CA ASP A 37 1.18 23.26 -1.03
C ASP A 37 1.57 21.87 -0.46
N GLY A 38 1.43 20.80 -1.25
CA GLY A 38 1.67 19.44 -0.75
C GLY A 38 1.22 18.32 -1.69
N ALA A 39 0.77 17.21 -1.11
CA ALA A 39 0.28 16.06 -1.85
C ALA A 39 -0.92 15.42 -1.14
N GLU A 40 -1.95 15.10 -1.90
CA GLU A 40 -3.14 14.37 -1.45
C GLU A 40 -2.96 12.88 -1.71
N ASP A 41 -3.23 12.05 -0.71
CA ASP A 41 -3.18 10.59 -0.83
C ASP A 41 -4.54 10.04 -1.26
N ILE A 42 -4.57 9.38 -2.42
CA ILE A 42 -5.79 8.84 -3.02
C ILE A 42 -5.84 7.30 -2.98
N THR A 43 -4.96 6.66 -2.20
CA THR A 43 -4.85 5.19 -2.14
C THR A 43 -6.08 4.55 -1.51
N GLY A 44 -6.61 5.17 -0.45
CA GLY A 44 -7.88 4.82 0.21
C GLY A 44 -7.92 3.49 0.97
N TYR A 45 -7.12 2.48 0.58
CA TYR A 45 -7.07 1.20 1.29
C TYR A 45 -6.13 1.29 2.51
N PRO A 46 -6.57 0.84 3.70
CA PRO A 46 -5.74 0.86 4.90
C PRO A 46 -4.57 -0.13 4.80
N TYR A 47 -3.44 0.24 5.36
CA TYR A 47 -2.24 -0.58 5.40
C TYR A 47 -1.77 -0.85 6.83
N GLY A 48 -0.76 -1.72 6.97
CA GLY A 48 -0.20 -2.12 8.26
C GLY A 48 -0.93 -3.27 8.97
N PRO A 49 -0.35 -3.78 10.08
CA PRO A 49 -0.81 -4.99 10.76
C PRO A 49 -2.18 -4.85 11.44
N GLY A 50 -2.63 -3.63 11.75
CA GLY A 50 -3.95 -3.38 12.32
C GLY A 50 -5.11 -3.73 11.38
N PHE A 51 -4.85 -3.84 10.08
CA PHE A 51 -5.86 -4.18 9.07
C PHE A 51 -5.46 -5.39 8.20
N ASN A 52 -4.18 -5.52 7.86
CA ASN A 52 -3.71 -6.51 6.88
C ASN A 52 -3.32 -7.87 7.46
N VAL A 53 -3.57 -8.12 8.76
CA VAL A 53 -3.49 -9.47 9.33
C VAL A 53 -4.84 -10.14 9.11
N ILE A 54 -4.94 -10.95 8.07
CA ILE A 54 -6.18 -11.61 7.67
C ILE A 54 -6.29 -12.96 8.39
N ASP A 55 -7.32 -13.12 9.22
CA ASP A 55 -7.67 -14.43 9.77
C ASP A 55 -8.30 -15.32 8.68
N ARG A 56 -8.04 -16.62 8.74
CA ARG A 56 -8.65 -17.61 7.84
C ARG A 56 -10.16 -17.73 7.97
N SER A 57 -10.75 -17.18 9.05
CA SER A 57 -12.20 -17.05 9.25
C SER A 57 -12.80 -15.77 8.65
N GLY A 58 -11.96 -14.81 8.24
CA GLY A 58 -12.38 -13.52 7.70
C GLY A 58 -13.09 -13.63 6.34
N PRO A 59 -13.83 -12.58 5.92
CA PRO A 59 -14.56 -12.62 4.67
C PRO A 59 -13.60 -12.79 3.50
N ALA A 60 -14.04 -13.53 2.48
CA ALA A 60 -13.29 -13.89 1.29
C ALA A 60 -13.02 -12.71 0.33
N ILE A 61 -12.63 -11.53 0.84
CA ILE A 61 -12.34 -10.33 0.03
C ILE A 61 -11.10 -10.47 -0.87
N ALA A 62 -10.42 -11.63 -0.84
CA ALA A 62 -9.29 -11.94 -1.72
C ALA A 62 -9.58 -13.06 -2.74
N ARG A 63 -10.85 -13.40 -3.02
CA ARG A 63 -11.20 -14.32 -4.12
C ARG A 63 -12.09 -13.62 -5.14
N GLY A 64 -11.43 -12.96 -6.10
CA GLY A 64 -11.91 -12.49 -7.40
C GLY A 64 -13.41 -12.20 -7.55
N GLY A 65 -13.78 -10.92 -7.65
CA GLY A 65 -15.11 -10.54 -8.10
C GLY A 65 -15.44 -9.07 -7.80
N ARG A 66 -15.65 -8.31 -8.87
CA ARG A 66 -16.19 -6.93 -8.90
C ARG A 66 -17.38 -6.75 -7.95
N ALA A 67 -17.46 -5.60 -7.26
CA ALA A 67 -18.70 -5.14 -6.63
C ALA A 67 -18.89 -3.64 -6.91
N ALA A 68 -20.03 -3.34 -7.57
CA ALA A 68 -20.65 -2.06 -7.91
C ALA A 68 -19.75 -0.94 -8.46
#